data_AF-A0A7Y5U6G8-F1
#
_entry.id   AF-A0A7Y5U6G8-F1
#
_cell.length_a   1.000
_cell.length_b   1.000
_cell.length_c   1.000
_cell.angle_alpha   90.00
_cell.angle_beta   90.00
_cell.angle_gamma   90.00
#
_symmetry.space_group_name_H-M   'P 1'
#
loop_
_entity.id
_entity.type
_entity.pdbx_description
1 polymer ?
#
loop_
_entity_poly.entity_id
_entity_poly.type
_entity_poly.pdbx_seq_one_letter_code
_entity_poly.pdbx_strand_id
1 'polypeptide(L)'
;MSQHRSAEDLVAYVVRGYDLAHKHLLKGAIVAKGESSTMRGYPVSRATAKSGIWVYTLYHRQTGKPFIHALNTNARFAVCIDLPWAATDQEAWSARLALSATGNRLLVRSNGAVVATVDTRSFRVL
;
A
#
# COMPACT_ATOMS: atom_id res chain seq x y z
N MET A 1 -7.93 6.20 3.39
CA MET A 1 -7.70 5.94 4.84
C MET A 1 -7.94 4.47 5.12
N SER A 2 -7.15 3.83 5.99
CA SER A 2 -7.42 2.45 6.45
C SER A 2 -8.36 2.48 7.65
N GLN A 3 -9.37 1.63 7.67
CA GLN A 3 -10.33 1.46 8.76
C GLN A 3 -10.31 0.00 9.22
N HIS A 4 -9.94 -0.24 10.48
CA HIS A 4 -9.97 -1.58 11.08
C HIS A 4 -11.42 -2.07 11.22
N ARG A 5 -11.62 -3.38 11.02
CA ARG A 5 -12.94 -4.01 11.11
C ARG A 5 -13.41 -4.18 12.55
N SER A 6 -12.48 -4.43 13.46
CA SER A 6 -12.72 -4.54 14.89
C SER A 6 -11.47 -4.11 15.67
N ALA A 7 -11.60 -3.95 16.99
CA ALA A 7 -10.47 -3.64 17.86
C ALA A 7 -9.63 -4.90 18.19
N GLU A 8 -10.23 -6.08 18.07
CA GLU A 8 -9.61 -7.37 18.36
C GLU A 8 -8.80 -7.91 17.17
N ASP A 9 -9.17 -7.57 15.93
CA ASP A 9 -8.42 -7.94 14.72
C ASP A 9 -7.71 -6.72 14.12
N LEU A 10 -6.52 -6.43 14.65
CA LEU A 10 -5.70 -5.28 14.27
C LEU A 10 -5.12 -5.37 12.85
N VAL A 11 -5.19 -6.53 12.19
CA VAL A 11 -4.67 -6.68 10.83
C VAL A 11 -5.76 -6.67 9.78
N ALA A 12 -7.03 -6.86 10.15
CA ALA A 12 -8.15 -6.78 9.23
C ALA A 12 -8.63 -5.34 9.06
N TYR A 13 -8.52 -4.82 7.85
CA TYR A 13 -8.96 -3.46 7.54
C TYR A 13 -9.61 -3.36 6.16
N VAL A 14 -10.30 -2.25 5.94
CA VAL A 14 -10.75 -1.79 4.63
C VAL A 14 -10.11 -0.45 4.32
N VAL A 15 -9.92 -0.14 3.04
CA VAL A 15 -9.54 1.21 2.63
C VAL A 15 -10.81 1.98 2.30
N ARG A 16 -10.99 3.17 2.87
CA ARG A 16 -12.11 4.08 2.58
C ARG A 16 -11.61 5.43 2.11
N GLY A 17 -12.38 6.08 1.26
CA GLY A 17 -12.22 7.51 0.99
C GLY A 17 -12.56 8.32 2.26
N TYR A 18 -11.87 9.44 2.46
CA TYR A 18 -12.18 10.37 3.55
C TYR A 18 -12.44 11.75 2.95
N ASP A 19 -13.60 12.31 3.25
CA ASP A 19 -13.96 13.68 2.90
C ASP A 19 -13.36 14.63 3.94
N LEU A 20 -12.37 15.43 3.53
CA LEU A 20 -11.70 16.38 4.41
C LEU A 20 -12.57 17.60 4.73
N ALA A 21 -13.47 18.01 3.83
CA ALA A 21 -14.33 19.17 4.03
C ALA A 21 -15.43 18.86 5.04
N HIS A 22 -16.06 17.70 4.90
CA HIS A 22 -17.17 17.26 5.77
C HIS A 22 -16.72 16.31 6.89
N LYS A 23 -15.41 16.01 6.98
CA LYS A 23 -14.77 15.23 8.05
C LYS A 23 -15.39 13.85 8.28
N HIS A 24 -15.80 13.17 7.22
CA HIS A 24 -16.38 11.83 7.32
C HIS A 24 -15.76 10.84 6.34
N LEU A 25 -15.91 9.56 6.65
CA LEU A 25 -15.54 8.48 5.76
C LEU A 25 -16.63 8.27 4.70
N LEU A 26 -16.21 8.22 3.44
CA LEU A 26 -17.10 7.93 2.32
C LEU A 26 -17.58 6.47 2.40
N LYS A 27 -18.81 6.23 1.90
CA LYS A 27 -19.39 4.88 1.82
C LYS A 27 -18.59 4.01 0.83
N GLY A 28 -18.53 2.72 1.13
CA GLY A 28 -17.85 1.72 0.31
C GLY A 28 -16.36 1.54 0.64
N ALA A 29 -15.86 0.34 0.35
CA ALA A 29 -14.43 0.04 0.40
C ALA A 29 -13.80 0.28 -0.98
N ILE A 30 -12.60 0.84 -0.98
CA ILE A 30 -11.74 0.95 -2.16
C ILE A 30 -10.85 -0.29 -2.17
N VAL A 31 -11.02 -1.13 -3.18
CA VAL A 31 -10.31 -2.42 -3.33
C VAL A 31 -10.02 -2.67 -4.80
N ALA A 32 -9.02 -3.50 -5.09
CA ALA A 32 -8.81 -4.02 -6.43
C ALA A 32 -10.03 -4.83 -6.91
N LYS A 33 -10.34 -4.71 -8.20
CA LYS A 33 -11.49 -5.39 -8.80
C LYS A 33 -11.32 -6.90 -8.72
N GLY A 34 -12.31 -7.60 -8.16
CA GLY A 34 -12.27 -9.06 -8.01
C GLY A 34 -11.60 -9.56 -6.73
N GLU A 35 -11.08 -8.65 -5.89
CA GLU A 35 -10.49 -9.01 -4.60
C GLU A 35 -11.47 -8.79 -3.43
N SER A 36 -11.17 -9.45 -2.31
CA SER A 36 -11.88 -9.22 -1.05
C SER A 36 -11.71 -7.78 -0.59
N SER A 37 -12.82 -7.11 -0.27
CA SER A 37 -12.79 -5.77 0.33
C SER A 37 -12.05 -5.70 1.67
N THR A 38 -11.96 -6.83 2.39
CA THR A 38 -11.21 -6.94 3.63
C THR A 38 -9.79 -7.36 3.31
N MET A 39 -8.86 -6.47 3.61
CA MET A 39 -7.42 -6.69 3.50
C MET A 39 -6.84 -7.13 4.84
N ARG A 40 -5.70 -7.84 4.78
CA ARG A 40 -4.94 -8.26 5.96
C ARG A 40 -3.47 -7.84 5.87
N GLY A 41 -2.96 -7.23 6.93
CA GLY A 41 -1.54 -6.89 7.07
C GLY A 41 -1.32 -5.57 7.82
N TYR A 42 -0.07 -5.31 8.17
CA TYR A 42 0.32 -4.10 8.88
C TYR A 42 0.91 -3.06 7.91
N PRO A 43 0.43 -1.80 7.93
CA PRO A 43 1.04 -0.75 7.13
C PRO A 43 2.42 -0.41 7.67
N VAL A 44 3.46 -0.56 6.85
CA VAL A 44 4.86 -0.32 7.24
C VAL A 44 5.32 1.06 6.80
N SER A 45 5.12 1.37 5.52
CA SER A 45 5.66 2.59 4.89
C SER A 45 4.71 3.10 3.84
N ARG A 46 4.68 4.42 3.65
CA ARG A 46 3.85 5.09 2.65
C ARG A 46 4.68 6.06 1.84
N ALA A 47 4.42 6.10 0.53
CA ALA A 47 4.89 7.13 -0.37
C ALA A 47 3.71 7.68 -1.17
N THR A 48 3.70 8.99 -1.41
CA THR A 48 2.65 9.66 -2.18
C THR A 48 3.28 10.31 -3.40
N ALA A 49 2.69 10.08 -4.58
CA ALA A 49 3.14 10.76 -5.79
C ALA A 49 2.96 12.28 -5.66
N LYS A 50 3.78 13.08 -6.33
CA LYS A 50 3.73 14.56 -6.24
C LYS A 50 2.33 15.13 -6.52
N SER A 51 1.56 14.50 -7.41
CA SER A 51 0.19 14.91 -7.74
C SER A 51 -0.85 14.56 -6.67
N GLY A 52 -0.51 13.73 -5.67
CA GLY A 52 -1.45 13.20 -4.68
C GLY A 52 -2.44 12.16 -5.20
N ILE A 53 -2.46 11.91 -6.52
CA ILE A 53 -3.39 10.96 -7.16
C ILE A 53 -3.07 9.53 -6.75
N TRP A 54 -1.79 9.19 -6.65
CA TRP A 54 -1.34 7.85 -6.25
C TRP A 54 -0.74 7.87 -4.85
N VAL A 55 -1.27 7.01 -3.99
CA VAL A 55 -0.74 6.74 -2.65
C VAL A 55 -0.35 5.27 -2.58
N TYR A 56 0.93 5.01 -2.31
CA TYR A 56 1.49 3.67 -2.19
C TYR A 56 1.69 3.35 -0.71
N THR A 57 1.16 2.22 -0.24
CA THR A 57 1.44 1.74 1.12
C THR A 57 2.00 0.33 1.06
N LEU A 58 3.19 0.14 1.63
CA LEU A 58 3.81 -1.16 1.84
C LEU A 58 3.15 -1.82 3.05
N TYR A 59 2.71 -3.05 2.89
CA TYR A 59 2.13 -3.87 3.94
C TYR A 59 2.99 -5.09 4.21
N HIS A 60 3.27 -5.32 5.49
CA HIS A 60 3.81 -6.58 5.98
C HIS A 60 2.65 -7.52 6.30
N ARG A 61 2.76 -8.79 5.92
CA ARG A 61 1.77 -9.84 6.22
C ARG A 61 2.26 -10.64 7.41
N GLN A 62 1.34 -11.11 8.26
CA GLN A 62 1.66 -12.09 9.31
C GLN A 62 2.23 -13.39 8.72
N THR A 63 1.78 -13.75 7.51
CA THR A 63 2.29 -14.90 6.75
C THR A 63 2.43 -14.53 5.27
N GLY A 64 3.51 -15.01 4.64
CA GLY A 64 3.79 -14.77 3.24
C GLY A 64 4.54 -13.47 2.96
N LYS A 65 4.65 -13.11 1.68
CA LYS A 65 5.48 -12.00 1.23
C LYS A 65 4.80 -10.64 1.43
N PRO A 66 5.54 -9.56 1.72
CA PRO A 66 5.01 -8.20 1.72
C PRO A 66 4.40 -7.82 0.36
N PHE A 67 3.50 -6.83 0.37
CA PHE A 67 2.87 -6.33 -0.83
C PHE A 67 2.68 -4.82 -0.76
N ILE A 68 2.53 -4.17 -1.91
CA ILE A 68 2.22 -2.74 -2.02
C ILE A 68 0.78 -2.58 -2.45
N HIS A 69 0.05 -1.71 -1.76
CA HIS A 69 -1.25 -1.24 -2.20
C HIS A 69 -1.09 0.13 -2.87
N ALA A 70 -1.31 0.21 -4.18
CA ALA A 70 -1.31 1.44 -4.96
C ALA A 70 -2.74 1.97 -5.08
N LEU A 71 -3.08 3.00 -4.31
CA LEU A 71 -4.40 3.61 -4.25
C LEU A 71 -4.48 4.81 -5.20
N ASN A 72 -5.45 4.81 -6.11
CA ASN A 72 -5.84 6.00 -6.85
C ASN A 72 -6.89 6.79 -6.07
N THR A 73 -6.53 7.97 -5.57
CA THR A 73 -7.38 8.77 -4.69
C THR A 73 -8.53 9.47 -5.43
N ASN A 74 -8.36 9.74 -6.72
CA ASN A 74 -9.39 10.38 -7.54
C ASN A 74 -10.41 9.35 -8.06
N ALA A 75 -9.92 8.31 -8.75
CA ALA A 75 -10.75 7.27 -9.35
C ALA A 75 -11.25 6.22 -8.33
N ARG A 76 -10.76 6.26 -7.07
CA ARG A 76 -11.21 5.41 -5.95
C ARG A 76 -11.14 3.92 -6.24
N PHE A 77 -10.05 3.48 -6.87
CA PHE A 77 -9.69 2.07 -6.99
C PHE A 77 -8.26 1.87 -6.51
N ALA A 78 -7.88 0.62 -6.36
CA ALA A 78 -6.52 0.29 -6.00
C ALA A 78 -5.98 -0.93 -6.74
N VAL A 79 -4.66 -1.07 -6.73
CA VAL A 79 -3.93 -2.19 -7.34
C VAL A 79 -3.03 -2.79 -6.27
N CYS A 80 -3.15 -4.11 -6.07
CA CYS A 80 -2.26 -4.89 -5.22
C CYS A 80 -1.05 -5.35 -6.03
N ILE A 81 0.15 -5.17 -5.47
CA ILE A 81 1.41 -5.51 -6.11
C ILE A 81 2.18 -6.41 -5.13
N ASP A 82 2.13 -7.71 -5.36
CA ASP A 82 2.90 -8.66 -4.56
C ASP A 82 4.39 -8.49 -4.84
N LEU A 83 5.19 -8.43 -3.77
CA LEU A 83 6.64 -8.32 -3.90
C LEU A 83 7.26 -9.72 -3.88
N PRO A 84 8.17 -10.06 -4.81
CA PRO A 84 8.90 -11.32 -4.80
C PRO A 84 10.00 -11.35 -3.73
N TRP A 85 9.78 -10.72 -2.57
CA TRP A 85 10.76 -10.52 -1.51
C TRP A 85 10.39 -11.34 -0.28
N ALA A 86 11.22 -12.33 0.04
CA ALA A 86 11.10 -13.15 1.26
C ALA A 86 11.83 -12.46 2.42
N ALA A 87 11.25 -11.34 2.90
CA ALA A 87 11.79 -10.59 4.02
C ALA A 87 11.62 -11.37 5.34
N THR A 88 12.59 -11.25 6.24
CA THR A 88 12.35 -11.43 7.67
C THR A 88 11.42 -10.33 8.19
N ASP A 89 10.81 -10.54 9.36
CA ASP A 89 9.95 -9.51 9.99
C ASP A 89 10.72 -8.21 10.19
N GLN A 90 11.95 -8.30 10.71
CA GLN A 90 12.79 -7.13 10.97
C GLN A 90 13.08 -6.33 9.70
N GLU A 91 13.38 -7.01 8.61
CA GLU A 91 13.60 -6.38 7.30
C GLU A 91 12.33 -5.74 6.74
N ALA A 92 11.19 -6.43 6.89
CA ALA A 92 9.90 -5.91 6.46
C ALA A 92 9.52 -4.65 7.24
N TRP A 93 9.71 -4.63 8.57
CA TRP A 93 9.40 -3.49 9.43
C TRP A 93 10.35 -2.30 9.24
N SER A 94 11.61 -2.54 8.89
CA SER A 94 12.57 -1.47 8.60
C SER A 94 12.40 -0.87 7.20
N ALA A 95 11.62 -1.53 6.33
CA ALA A 95 11.50 -1.15 4.93
C ALA A 95 10.84 0.22 4.72
N ARG A 96 11.27 0.90 3.65
CA ARG A 96 10.76 2.21 3.24
C ARG A 96 10.47 2.25 1.75
N LEU A 97 9.36 2.89 1.42
CA LEU A 97 9.04 3.26 0.05
C LEU A 97 9.69 4.58 -0.31
N ALA A 98 10.26 4.66 -1.51
CA ALA A 98 10.77 5.90 -2.10
C ALA A 98 10.41 5.97 -3.57
N LEU A 99 9.89 7.11 -4.03
CA LEU A 99 9.68 7.36 -5.46
C LEU A 99 10.98 7.87 -6.09
N SER A 100 11.25 7.48 -7.33
CA SER A 100 12.30 8.10 -8.15
C SER A 100 12.01 9.59 -8.35
N ALA A 101 13.03 10.37 -8.71
CA ALA A 101 12.89 11.81 -8.97
C ALA A 101 11.81 12.12 -10.03
N THR A 102 11.71 11.28 -11.05
CA THR A 102 10.72 11.34 -12.13
C THR A 102 9.36 10.74 -11.73
N GLY A 103 9.28 10.04 -10.59
CA GLY A 103 8.07 9.40 -10.09
C GLY A 103 7.64 8.15 -10.86
N ASN A 104 8.40 7.71 -11.87
CA ASN A 104 8.05 6.55 -12.69
C ASN A 104 8.40 5.20 -12.02
N ARG A 105 9.26 5.21 -11.00
CA ARG A 105 9.66 4.02 -10.25
C ARG A 105 9.38 4.20 -8.76
N LEU A 106 8.88 3.14 -8.14
CA LEU A 106 8.72 3.01 -6.70
C LEU A 106 9.73 1.99 -6.19
N LEU A 107 10.64 2.45 -5.35
CA LEU A 107 11.71 1.64 -4.76
C LEU A 107 11.25 1.15 -3.39
N VAL A 108 11.44 -0.15 -3.15
CA VAL A 108 11.36 -0.75 -1.82
C VAL A 108 12.77 -0.85 -1.29
N ARG A 109 13.05 -0.12 -0.22
CA ARG A 109 14.38 -0.09 0.42
C ARG A 109 14.29 -0.80 1.76
N SER A 110 15.21 -1.72 2.04
CA SER A 110 15.35 -2.33 3.37
C SER A 110 16.84 -2.46 3.68
N ASN A 111 17.22 -2.17 4.93
CA ASN A 111 18.60 -2.21 5.41
C ASN A 111 19.62 -1.52 4.47
N GLY A 112 19.25 -0.37 3.92
CA GLY A 112 20.09 0.43 3.02
C GLY A 112 20.10 -0.01 1.55
N ALA A 113 19.67 -1.22 1.24
CA ALA A 113 19.59 -1.76 -0.13
C ALA A 113 18.22 -1.55 -0.77
N VAL A 114 18.15 -1.56 -2.11
CA VAL A 114 16.89 -1.66 -2.85
C VAL A 114 16.59 -3.14 -3.05
N VAL A 115 15.48 -3.63 -2.48
CA VAL A 115 15.09 -5.04 -2.51
C VAL A 115 14.03 -5.35 -3.57
N ALA A 116 13.31 -4.34 -4.04
CA ALA A 116 12.40 -4.43 -5.18
C ALA A 116 12.22 -3.06 -5.82
N THR A 117 11.97 -3.04 -7.13
CA THR A 117 11.57 -1.85 -7.88
C THR A 117 10.26 -2.13 -8.59
N VAL A 118 9.33 -1.19 -8.53
CA VAL A 118 8.04 -1.27 -9.22
C VAL A 118 7.93 -0.15 -10.25
N ASP A 119 7.54 -0.48 -11.47
CA ASP A 119 7.12 0.51 -12.46
C ASP A 119 5.72 1.02 -12.11
N THR A 120 5.60 2.33 -11.88
CA THR A 120 4.36 2.96 -11.38
C THR A 120 3.28 3.14 -12.44
N ARG A 121 3.58 2.86 -13.71
CA ARG A 121 2.62 2.97 -14.82
C ARG A 121 1.93 1.63 -15.08
N SER A 122 2.70 0.56 -15.02
CA SER A 122 2.25 -0.81 -15.26
C SER A 122 1.98 -1.60 -13.98
N PHE A 123 2.42 -1.10 -12.82
CA PHE A 123 2.37 -1.77 -11.52
C PHE A 123 3.10 -3.11 -11.49
N ARG A 124 4.11 -3.28 -12.36
CA ARG A 124 4.94 -4.49 -12.42
C ARG A 124 6.21 -4.31 -11.62
N VAL A 125 6.63 -5.38 -10.95
CA VAL A 125 7.98 -5.50 -10.38
C VAL A 125 8.98 -5.65 -11.53
N LEU A 126 10.10 -4.94 -11.44
CA LEU A 126 11.21 -4.93 -12.41
C LEU A 126 12.37 -5.82 -11.95
#